data_AF-A0A839APN6-F1
#
_entry.id   AF-A0A839APN6-F1
#
_cell.length_a   1.000
_cell.length_b   1.000
_cell.length_c   1.000
_cell.angle_alpha   90.00
_cell.angle_beta   90.00
_cell.angle_gamma   90.00
#
_symmetry.space_group_name_H-M   'P 1'
#
loop_
_entity.id
_entity.type
_entity.pdbx_description
1 polymer ?
#
loop_
_entity_poly.entity_id
_entity_poly.type
_entity_poly.pdbx_seq_one_letter_code
_entity_poly.pdbx_strand_id
1 'polypeptide(L)'
;MKKLAPYFLVFSIIFTSCSSNENEVLEDTQEKLLQSYTLKRDANGAYSIDFNTTNNTDVTAIKNTDNSNEIILSEVNHKTAVKHSNDFNIENDYLKIGFLEANQGKRTKISIEDENPTFAKGVTEFLNSYSITKNTDGTFQLKFKVNDNVNTDFVYNEDIETYEVHLSTGDSKQKDFSRTINLSSDDLLKIDFVNHKYSGKSTEETAERKPKLEIGNGNDII
;
A
#
# COMPACT_ATOMS: atom_id res chain seq x y z
N MET A 1 -70.05 59.69 7.56
CA MET A 1 -69.55 59.96 6.18
C MET A 1 -68.69 58.78 5.75
N LYS A 2 -68.79 58.41 4.47
CA LYS A 2 -68.18 57.22 3.81
C LYS A 2 -66.63 57.21 3.92
N LYS A 3 -65.99 56.02 3.98
CA LYS A 3 -65.15 55.44 2.90
C LYS A 3 -64.24 54.27 3.38
N LEU A 4 -64.47 53.11 2.77
CA LEU A 4 -63.55 52.05 2.26
C LEU A 4 -62.09 51.93 2.77
N ALA A 5 -61.78 50.73 3.30
CA ALA A 5 -60.69 49.76 2.96
C ALA A 5 -59.19 50.20 3.01
N PRO A 6 -58.18 49.32 3.26
CA PRO A 6 -58.17 47.90 2.90
C PRO A 6 -57.59 46.90 3.92
N TYR A 7 -57.91 45.63 3.64
CA TYR A 7 -57.29 44.41 4.15
C TYR A 7 -55.79 44.36 3.85
N PHE A 8 -54.97 44.11 4.87
CA PHE A 8 -53.63 43.54 4.70
C PHE A 8 -53.68 42.06 5.06
N LEU A 9 -53.58 41.22 4.04
CA LEU A 9 -53.47 39.78 4.13
C LEU A 9 -51.99 39.46 4.35
N VAL A 10 -51.63 39.15 5.60
CA VAL A 10 -50.27 38.71 5.95
C VAL A 10 -50.14 37.24 5.57
N PHE A 11 -49.46 36.97 4.47
CA PHE A 11 -48.98 35.63 4.13
C PHE A 11 -47.83 35.28 5.08
N SER A 12 -48.11 34.52 6.14
CA SER A 12 -47.06 33.83 6.89
C SER A 12 -46.56 32.67 6.03
N ILE A 13 -45.38 32.85 5.41
CA ILE A 13 -44.64 31.76 4.78
C ILE A 13 -44.11 30.90 5.93
N ILE A 14 -44.81 29.81 6.21
CA ILE A 14 -44.27 28.72 7.02
C ILE A 14 -43.26 28.03 6.12
N PHE A 15 -41.97 28.28 6.32
CA PHE A 15 -40.97 27.38 5.79
C PHE A 15 -41.13 26.06 6.54
N THR A 16 -41.90 25.14 5.95
CA THR A 16 -41.71 23.72 6.24
C THR A 16 -40.29 23.42 5.82
N SER A 17 -39.36 23.31 6.78
CA SER A 17 -38.09 22.65 6.53
C SER A 17 -38.43 21.23 6.12
N CYS A 18 -38.51 21.00 4.81
CA CYS A 18 -38.38 19.67 4.26
C CYS A 18 -37.08 19.14 4.84
N SER A 19 -37.22 18.10 5.66
CA SER A 19 -36.15 17.20 6.06
C SER A 19 -35.34 16.92 4.81
N SER A 20 -34.19 17.59 4.66
CA SER A 20 -33.12 17.03 3.88
C SER A 20 -32.77 15.76 4.62
N ASN A 21 -33.24 14.63 4.10
CA ASN A 21 -32.50 13.39 4.29
C ASN A 21 -31.19 13.59 3.52
N GLU A 22 -30.31 14.41 4.09
CA GLU A 22 -28.90 14.16 3.92
C GLU A 22 -28.74 12.79 4.56
N ASN A 23 -28.60 11.76 3.71
CA ASN A 23 -27.81 10.63 4.13
C ASN A 23 -26.45 11.26 4.48
N GLU A 24 -26.29 11.65 5.74
CA GLU A 24 -24.98 11.61 6.37
C GLU A 24 -24.48 10.21 6.04
N VAL A 25 -23.57 10.15 5.06
CA VAL A 25 -22.68 9.02 4.92
C VAL A 25 -22.03 8.95 6.27
N LEU A 26 -22.52 8.06 7.12
CA LEU A 26 -21.82 7.63 8.31
C LEU A 26 -20.47 7.17 7.76
N GLU A 27 -19.46 8.02 7.85
CA GLU A 27 -18.09 7.57 7.75
C GLU A 27 -18.01 6.40 8.72
N ASP A 28 -17.61 5.25 8.18
CA ASP A 28 -17.47 4.02 8.93
C ASP A 28 -16.46 4.26 10.05
N THR A 29 -16.98 4.67 11.21
CA THR A 29 -16.21 4.92 12.43
C THR A 29 -15.77 3.61 13.08
N GLN A 30 -16.02 2.46 12.44
CA GLN A 30 -15.51 1.18 12.90
C GLN A 30 -13.99 1.17 12.76
N GLU A 31 -13.32 0.97 13.90
CA GLU A 31 -11.86 0.97 13.97
C GLU A 31 -11.29 -0.12 13.06
N LYS A 32 -10.31 0.24 12.24
CA LYS A 32 -9.64 -0.71 11.34
C LYS A 32 -8.90 -1.76 12.16
N LEU A 33 -9.15 -3.05 11.91
CA LEU A 33 -8.50 -4.15 12.61
C LEU A 33 -7.00 -4.20 12.30
N LEU A 34 -6.63 -3.93 11.05
CA LEU A 34 -5.24 -3.76 10.63
C LEU A 34 -4.77 -2.31 10.84
N GLN A 35 -3.96 -2.08 11.87
CA GLN A 35 -3.47 -0.74 12.21
C GLN A 35 -2.30 -0.30 11.32
N SER A 36 -1.33 -1.18 11.09
CA SER A 36 -0.13 -0.89 10.31
C SER A 36 0.53 -2.18 9.85
N TYR A 37 1.31 -2.13 8.78
CA TYR A 37 2.21 -3.23 8.40
C TYR A 37 3.51 -2.71 7.81
N THR A 38 4.55 -3.55 7.85
CA THR A 38 5.83 -3.35 7.18
C THR A 38 6.16 -4.59 6.38
N LEU A 39 6.03 -4.50 5.06
CA LEU A 39 6.54 -5.51 4.14
C LEU A 39 8.04 -5.29 3.98
N LYS A 40 8.83 -6.38 4.01
CA LYS A 40 10.28 -6.37 3.93
C LYS A 40 10.77 -7.34 2.87
N ARG A 41 11.82 -6.94 2.16
CA ARG A 41 12.68 -7.80 1.36
C ARG A 41 14.10 -7.70 1.90
N ASP A 42 14.69 -8.82 2.27
CA ASP A 42 16.06 -8.86 2.77
C ASP A 42 17.12 -8.92 1.63
N ALA A 43 18.39 -8.99 2.03
CA ALA A 43 19.53 -9.07 1.12
C ALA A 43 19.62 -10.36 0.30
N ASN A 44 18.89 -11.40 0.69
CA ASN A 44 18.81 -12.69 -0.01
C ASN A 44 17.56 -12.79 -0.90
N GLY A 45 16.72 -11.74 -0.92
CA GLY A 45 15.44 -11.76 -1.61
C GLY A 45 14.31 -12.48 -0.85
N ALA A 46 14.50 -12.79 0.43
CA ALA A 46 13.44 -13.34 1.27
C ALA A 46 12.47 -12.24 1.72
N TYR A 47 11.18 -12.58 1.77
CA TYR A 47 10.12 -11.64 2.11
C TYR A 47 9.49 -11.96 3.46
N SER A 48 9.17 -10.90 4.21
CA SER A 48 8.37 -11.01 5.43
C SER A 48 7.47 -9.79 5.61
N ILE A 49 6.41 -9.96 6.40
CA ILE A 49 5.54 -8.86 6.80
C ILE A 49 5.37 -8.85 8.31
N ASP A 50 5.69 -7.71 8.91
CA ASP A 50 5.32 -7.41 10.30
C ASP A 50 4.05 -6.58 10.29
N PHE A 51 3.09 -6.87 11.16
CA PHE A 51 1.87 -6.06 11.25
C PHE A 51 1.34 -5.96 12.68
N ASN A 52 0.61 -4.87 12.91
CA ASN A 52 -0.05 -4.59 14.16
C ASN A 52 -1.56 -4.61 13.98
N THR A 53 -2.25 -5.18 14.95
CA THR A 53 -3.71 -5.24 15.02
C THR A 53 -4.24 -4.44 16.19
N THR A 54 -5.52 -4.10 16.14
CA THR A 54 -6.25 -3.66 17.34
C THR A 54 -6.26 -4.77 18.39
N ASN A 55 -6.52 -4.41 19.65
CA ASN A 55 -6.78 -5.42 20.68
C ASN A 55 -7.92 -6.34 20.24
N ASN A 56 -8.00 -7.55 20.81
CA ASN A 56 -9.14 -8.43 20.62
C ASN A 56 -9.39 -8.81 19.15
N THR A 57 -8.30 -8.89 18.37
CA THR A 57 -8.30 -9.30 16.96
C THR A 57 -7.59 -10.64 16.82
N ASP A 58 -8.31 -11.66 16.37
CA ASP A 58 -7.75 -12.94 16.01
C ASP A 58 -7.16 -12.89 14.59
N VAL A 59 -6.11 -13.69 14.37
CA VAL A 59 -5.31 -13.66 13.14
C VAL A 59 -5.15 -15.06 12.60
N THR A 60 -5.68 -15.29 11.40
CA THR A 60 -5.53 -16.56 10.68
C THR A 60 -4.79 -16.33 9.37
N ALA A 61 -3.64 -16.97 9.19
CA ALA A 61 -2.90 -16.92 7.93
C ALA A 61 -3.13 -18.21 7.13
N ILE A 62 -3.52 -18.08 5.87
CA ILE A 62 -3.75 -19.19 4.96
C ILE A 62 -3.02 -18.97 3.64
N LYS A 63 -2.67 -20.09 2.98
CA LYS A 63 -2.23 -20.10 1.59
C LYS A 63 -3.38 -20.62 0.73
N ASN A 64 -3.78 -19.84 -0.27
CA ASN A 64 -4.84 -20.18 -1.21
C ASN A 64 -4.35 -21.14 -2.29
N THR A 65 -5.29 -21.75 -3.01
CA THR A 65 -5.00 -22.71 -4.09
C THR A 65 -4.30 -22.09 -5.29
N ASP A 66 -4.41 -20.78 -5.48
CA ASP A 66 -3.73 -20.00 -6.52
C ASP A 66 -2.34 -19.50 -6.08
N ASN A 67 -1.85 -19.98 -4.93
CA ASN A 67 -0.60 -19.57 -4.27
C ASN A 67 -0.58 -18.15 -3.70
N SER A 68 -1.69 -17.43 -3.72
CA SER A 68 -1.80 -16.20 -2.92
C SER A 68 -1.86 -16.51 -1.43
N ASN A 69 -1.38 -15.58 -0.61
CA ASN A 69 -1.45 -15.66 0.85
C ASN A 69 -2.56 -14.73 1.32
N GLU A 70 -3.35 -15.15 2.30
CA GLU A 70 -4.39 -14.31 2.92
C GLU A 70 -4.24 -14.34 4.44
N ILE A 71 -4.23 -13.17 5.05
CA ILE A 71 -4.25 -12.94 6.50
C ILE A 71 -5.64 -12.43 6.84
N ILE A 72 -6.42 -13.27 7.52
CA ILE A 72 -7.78 -12.98 7.93
C ILE A 72 -7.74 -12.42 9.36
N LEU A 73 -8.35 -11.25 9.54
CA LEU A 73 -8.48 -10.54 10.80
C LEU A 73 -9.95 -10.58 11.23
N SER A 74 -10.22 -10.95 12.48
CA SER A 74 -11.58 -11.09 13.01
C SER A 74 -11.65 -10.62 14.45
N GLU A 75 -12.70 -9.88 14.81
CA GLU A 75 -12.90 -9.45 16.19
C GLU A 75 -13.29 -10.64 17.08
N VAL A 76 -12.74 -10.69 18.30
CA VAL A 76 -13.01 -11.74 19.29
C VAL A 76 -13.17 -11.16 20.70
N ASN A 77 -13.94 -11.83 21.55
CA ASN A 77 -14.27 -11.35 22.90
C ASN A 77 -13.20 -11.65 23.97
N HIS A 78 -11.97 -11.99 23.56
CA HIS A 78 -10.86 -12.26 24.47
C HIS A 78 -9.58 -11.57 23.98
N LYS A 79 -8.64 -11.36 24.89
CA LYS A 79 -7.39 -10.66 24.58
C LYS A 79 -6.52 -11.51 23.64
N THR A 80 -6.04 -10.90 22.58
CA THR A 80 -5.13 -11.49 21.60
C THR A 80 -3.79 -10.75 21.58
N ALA A 81 -2.81 -11.31 20.87
CA ALA A 81 -1.59 -10.58 20.54
C ALA A 81 -1.92 -9.42 19.56
N VAL A 82 -1.13 -8.35 19.62
CA VAL A 82 -1.30 -7.16 18.78
C VAL A 82 -0.17 -6.97 17.77
N LYS A 83 0.85 -7.85 17.80
CA LYS A 83 2.02 -7.81 16.90
C LYS A 83 2.20 -9.19 16.30
N HIS A 84 2.34 -9.22 15.00
CA HIS A 84 2.40 -10.46 14.22
C HIS A 84 3.50 -10.34 13.16
N SER A 85 4.02 -11.48 12.73
CA SER A 85 5.02 -11.60 11.68
C SER A 85 4.77 -12.86 10.86
N ASN A 86 4.86 -12.74 9.55
CA ASN A 86 4.77 -13.86 8.62
C ASN A 86 5.91 -13.78 7.61
N ASP A 87 6.53 -14.92 7.33
CA ASP A 87 7.53 -15.07 6.27
C ASP A 87 6.87 -15.63 5.00
N PHE A 88 7.36 -15.22 3.84
CA PHE A 88 6.83 -15.63 2.55
C PHE A 88 7.93 -16.00 1.57
N ASN A 89 7.57 -16.90 0.65
CA ASN A 89 8.38 -17.23 -0.51
C ASN A 89 7.75 -16.62 -1.76
N ILE A 90 8.58 -16.22 -2.71
CA ILE A 90 8.14 -15.90 -4.07
C ILE A 90 7.87 -17.20 -4.82
N GLU A 91 6.74 -17.25 -5.52
CA GLU A 91 6.32 -18.39 -6.33
C GLU A 91 6.00 -17.91 -7.76
N ASN A 92 6.66 -18.51 -8.75
CA ASN A 92 6.55 -18.11 -10.17
C ASN A 92 6.82 -16.62 -10.40
N ASP A 93 7.82 -16.06 -9.73
CA ASP A 93 8.21 -14.63 -9.75
C ASP A 93 7.18 -13.66 -9.15
N TYR A 94 6.14 -14.18 -8.47
CA TYR A 94 5.15 -13.37 -7.78
C TYR A 94 5.04 -13.71 -6.30
N LEU A 95 4.75 -12.69 -5.49
CA LEU A 95 4.24 -12.83 -4.13
C LEU A 95 2.96 -12.00 -4.01
N LYS A 96 1.85 -12.67 -3.67
CA LYS A 96 0.56 -12.04 -3.43
C LYS A 96 0.17 -12.23 -1.96
N ILE A 97 -0.14 -11.13 -1.27
CA ILE A 97 -0.57 -11.11 0.14
C ILE A 97 -1.84 -10.28 0.24
N GLY A 98 -2.89 -10.85 0.84
CA GLY A 98 -4.13 -10.18 1.20
C GLY A 98 -4.26 -10.02 2.72
N PHE A 99 -4.78 -8.89 3.17
CA PHE A 99 -5.40 -8.75 4.49
C PHE A 99 -6.91 -8.65 4.31
N LEU A 100 -7.65 -9.57 4.92
CA LEU A 100 -9.11 -9.58 4.93
C LEU A 100 -9.62 -9.26 6.33
N GLU A 101 -10.27 -8.12 6.49
CA GLU A 101 -10.98 -7.75 7.73
C GLU A 101 -12.40 -8.34 7.66
N ALA A 102 -12.58 -9.54 8.23
CA ALA A 102 -13.75 -10.39 7.99
C ALA A 102 -15.09 -9.71 8.35
N ASN A 103 -15.08 -8.88 9.39
CA ASN A 103 -16.27 -8.19 9.88
C ASN A 103 -16.67 -6.99 8.98
N GLN A 104 -15.71 -6.41 8.26
CA GLN A 104 -15.88 -5.20 7.46
C GLN A 104 -15.88 -5.47 5.94
N GLY A 105 -15.47 -6.67 5.52
CA GLY A 105 -15.27 -7.00 4.10
C GLY A 105 -14.13 -6.22 3.44
N LYS A 106 -13.39 -5.42 4.22
CA LYS A 106 -12.28 -4.60 3.76
C LYS A 106 -11.09 -5.49 3.40
N ARG A 107 -10.53 -5.26 2.22
CA ARG A 107 -9.37 -6.00 1.71
C ARG A 107 -8.25 -5.04 1.35
N THR A 108 -7.08 -5.28 1.91
CA THR A 108 -5.81 -4.72 1.41
C THR A 108 -5.08 -5.81 0.65
N LYS A 109 -4.60 -5.50 -0.54
CA LYS A 109 -3.82 -6.42 -1.37
C LYS A 109 -2.43 -5.85 -1.61
N ILE A 110 -1.45 -6.75 -1.61
CA ILE A 110 -0.05 -6.48 -1.90
C ILE A 110 0.36 -7.49 -2.98
N SER A 111 0.87 -6.99 -4.10
CA SER A 111 1.47 -7.80 -5.16
C SER A 111 2.92 -7.37 -5.35
N ILE A 112 3.80 -8.35 -5.48
CA ILE A 112 5.21 -8.16 -5.76
C ILE A 112 5.56 -9.02 -6.96
N GLU A 113 6.15 -8.40 -7.98
CA GLU A 113 6.84 -9.10 -9.07
C GLU A 113 8.35 -8.97 -8.84
N ASP A 114 9.04 -10.08 -8.62
CA ASP A 114 10.48 -10.09 -8.35
C ASP A 114 11.07 -11.46 -8.72
N GLU A 115 12.38 -11.53 -8.93
CA GLU A 115 13.02 -12.78 -9.28
C GLU A 115 12.97 -13.77 -8.12
N ASN A 116 12.58 -15.02 -8.40
CA ASN A 116 12.64 -16.05 -7.39
C ASN A 116 14.10 -16.28 -6.92
N PRO A 117 14.41 -16.12 -5.62
CA PRO A 117 15.77 -16.20 -5.07
C PRO A 117 16.37 -17.61 -5.15
N THR A 118 15.60 -18.63 -5.53
CA THR A 118 16.10 -19.99 -5.82
C THR A 118 16.84 -20.05 -7.16
N PHE A 119 16.49 -19.16 -8.10
CA PHE A 119 17.07 -19.11 -9.46
C PHE A 119 18.06 -17.95 -9.64
N ALA A 120 17.79 -16.80 -9.03
CA ALA A 120 18.78 -15.75 -8.86
C ALA A 120 19.76 -16.17 -7.76
N LYS A 121 21.06 -15.85 -7.85
CA LYS A 121 22.05 -16.20 -6.79
C LYS A 121 21.89 -15.34 -5.52
N GLY A 122 20.66 -15.15 -5.03
CA GLY A 122 20.27 -14.42 -3.81
C GLY A 122 20.63 -12.92 -3.75
N VAL A 123 21.58 -12.46 -4.55
CA VAL A 123 22.15 -11.12 -4.51
C VAL A 123 21.71 -10.38 -5.77
N THR A 124 20.88 -9.35 -5.60
CA THR A 124 20.65 -8.41 -6.71
C THR A 124 21.87 -7.50 -6.85
N GLU A 125 22.15 -7.07 -8.08
CA GLU A 125 23.34 -6.28 -8.41
C GLU A 125 23.35 -4.93 -7.68
N PHE A 126 22.21 -4.24 -7.63
CA PHE A 126 22.13 -2.88 -7.09
C PHE A 126 21.35 -2.79 -5.78
N LEU A 127 20.14 -3.35 -5.71
CA LEU A 127 19.29 -3.29 -4.53
C LEU A 127 19.73 -4.32 -3.49
N ASN A 128 20.12 -3.86 -2.32
CA ASN A 128 20.41 -4.77 -1.22
C ASN A 128 19.11 -5.22 -0.56
N SER A 129 18.32 -4.29 -0.03
CA SER A 129 17.08 -4.61 0.68
C SER A 129 16.11 -3.43 0.64
N TYR A 130 14.83 -3.70 0.91
CA TYR A 130 13.86 -2.63 1.10
C TYR A 130 12.77 -3.01 2.10
N SER A 131 12.09 -2.00 2.62
CA SER A 131 10.85 -2.16 3.35
C SER A 131 9.87 -1.06 2.99
N ILE A 132 8.59 -1.39 2.98
CA ILE A 132 7.48 -0.44 2.84
C ILE A 132 6.56 -0.57 4.04
N THR A 133 6.41 0.52 4.80
CA THR A 133 5.52 0.58 5.96
C THR A 133 4.27 1.38 5.62
N LYS A 134 3.08 0.81 5.81
CA LYS A 134 1.84 1.58 5.88
C LYS A 134 1.67 2.08 7.31
N ASN A 135 1.76 3.40 7.48
CA ASN A 135 1.58 4.06 8.76
C ASN A 135 0.10 4.23 9.09
N THR A 136 -0.20 4.44 10.37
CA THR A 136 -1.57 4.66 10.88
C THR A 136 -2.20 5.95 10.35
N ASP A 137 -1.38 6.94 9.98
CA ASP A 137 -1.81 8.21 9.38
C ASP A 137 -2.13 8.10 7.87
N GLY A 138 -2.05 6.89 7.30
CA GLY A 138 -2.29 6.64 5.88
C GLY A 138 -1.09 6.86 4.98
N THR A 139 0.03 7.40 5.48
CA THR A 139 1.25 7.57 4.68
C THR A 139 1.99 6.24 4.50
N PHE A 140 2.84 6.18 3.49
CA PHE A 140 3.76 5.07 3.28
C PHE A 140 5.20 5.51 3.52
N GLN A 141 5.97 4.71 4.28
CA GLN A 141 7.39 4.92 4.44
C GLN A 141 8.16 3.86 3.66
N LEU A 142 8.76 4.26 2.54
CA LEU A 142 9.74 3.46 1.81
C LEU A 142 11.12 3.66 2.46
N LYS A 143 11.78 2.56 2.81
CA LYS A 143 13.19 2.51 3.20
C LYS A 143 13.89 1.49 2.33
N PHE A 144 15.07 1.81 1.83
CA PHE A 144 15.84 0.87 1.04
C PHE A 144 17.33 1.08 1.21
N LYS A 145 18.06 0.00 0.95
CA LYS A 145 19.50 -0.05 0.99
C LYS A 145 20.02 -0.56 -0.35
N VAL A 146 21.05 0.09 -0.87
CA VAL A 146 21.76 -0.34 -2.09
C VAL A 146 23.12 -0.92 -1.76
N ASN A 147 23.68 -1.68 -2.69
CA ASN A 147 25.05 -2.18 -2.62
C ASN A 147 26.08 -1.06 -2.81
N ASP A 148 27.37 -1.39 -2.70
CA ASP A 148 28.44 -0.44 -2.99
C ASP A 148 28.40 0.08 -4.42
N ASN A 149 28.80 1.34 -4.61
CA ASN A 149 29.01 1.93 -5.93
C ASN A 149 27.73 1.93 -6.79
N VAL A 150 26.61 2.30 -6.16
CA VAL A 150 25.29 2.42 -6.79
C VAL A 150 24.82 3.87 -6.71
N ASN A 151 24.58 4.48 -7.87
CA ASN A 151 23.85 5.74 -7.97
C ASN A 151 22.36 5.47 -7.83
N THR A 152 21.66 6.38 -7.16
CA THR A 152 20.24 6.25 -6.86
C THR A 152 19.51 7.54 -7.19
N ASP A 153 18.41 7.43 -7.92
CA ASP A 153 17.45 8.50 -8.14
C ASP A 153 16.04 8.03 -7.78
N PHE A 154 15.22 8.95 -7.25
CA PHE A 154 13.83 8.67 -6.88
C PHE A 154 12.93 9.67 -7.57
N VAL A 155 12.09 9.17 -8.47
CA VAL A 155 11.20 9.99 -9.30
C VAL A 155 9.78 9.42 -9.25
N TYR A 156 8.81 10.25 -9.61
CA TYR A 156 7.45 9.79 -9.89
C TYR A 156 7.24 9.88 -11.39
N ASN A 157 6.88 8.75 -12.00
CA ASN A 157 6.60 8.64 -13.42
C ASN A 157 5.09 8.81 -13.64
N GLU A 158 4.70 10.00 -14.13
CA GLU A 158 3.29 10.37 -14.34
C GLU A 158 2.60 9.53 -15.43
N ASP A 159 3.34 9.02 -16.43
CA ASP A 159 2.75 8.28 -17.56
C ASP A 159 2.20 6.91 -17.14
N ILE A 160 2.78 6.31 -16.10
CA ILE A 160 2.38 4.99 -15.56
C ILE A 160 1.92 5.05 -14.11
N GLU A 161 1.91 6.26 -13.53
CA GLU A 161 1.52 6.55 -12.16
C GLU A 161 2.33 5.76 -11.11
N THR A 162 3.65 5.64 -11.33
CA THR A 162 4.53 4.78 -10.52
C THR A 162 5.70 5.56 -9.93
N TYR A 163 6.01 5.34 -8.66
CA TYR A 163 7.26 5.78 -8.06
C TYR A 163 8.41 4.89 -8.54
N GLU A 164 9.43 5.46 -9.16
CA GLU A 164 10.57 4.74 -9.69
C GLU A 164 11.81 5.02 -8.82
N VAL A 165 12.46 3.96 -8.35
CA VAL A 165 13.80 4.01 -7.74
C VAL A 165 14.78 3.56 -8.82
N HIS A 166 15.46 4.51 -9.47
CA HIS A 166 16.47 4.18 -10.47
C HIS A 166 17.80 3.84 -9.81
N LEU A 167 18.36 2.72 -10.21
CA LEU A 167 19.60 2.17 -9.69
C LEU A 167 20.57 1.90 -10.84
N SER A 168 21.79 2.43 -10.74
CA SER A 168 22.84 2.24 -11.74
C SER A 168 24.21 2.19 -11.09
N THR A 169 25.20 1.65 -11.80
CA THR A 169 26.60 1.72 -11.36
C THR A 169 27.06 3.17 -11.22
N GLY A 170 27.81 3.48 -10.15
CA GLY A 170 28.44 4.77 -9.95
C GLY A 170 29.37 4.78 -8.75
N ASP A 171 29.80 5.95 -8.28
CA ASP A 171 30.81 6.05 -7.21
C ASP A 171 30.22 6.48 -5.85
N SER A 172 28.89 6.53 -5.75
CA SER A 172 28.20 6.93 -4.53
C SER A 172 28.59 6.08 -3.31
N LYS A 173 28.72 6.74 -2.16
CA LYS A 173 28.97 6.09 -0.85
C LYS A 173 27.72 6.01 0.02
N GLN A 174 26.66 6.72 -0.33
CA GLN A 174 25.39 6.62 0.37
C GLN A 174 24.71 5.30 0.00
N LYS A 175 24.38 4.50 1.01
CA LYS A 175 23.71 3.20 0.82
C LYS A 175 22.28 3.18 1.31
N ASP A 176 21.97 3.95 2.35
CA ASP A 176 20.67 3.91 3.02
C ASP A 176 19.82 5.12 2.62
N PHE A 177 18.57 4.85 2.29
CA PHE A 177 17.61 5.84 1.80
C PHE A 177 16.25 5.67 2.49
N SER A 178 15.53 6.78 2.64
CA SER A 178 14.18 6.83 3.19
C SER A 178 13.36 7.87 2.44
N ARG A 179 12.12 7.52 2.09
CA ARG A 179 11.14 8.41 1.43
C ARG A 179 9.76 8.19 2.03
N THR A 180 9.10 9.29 2.38
CA THR A 180 7.69 9.26 2.79
C THR A 180 6.85 9.57 1.56
N ILE A 181 5.88 8.71 1.30
CA ILE A 181 4.97 8.79 0.16
C ILE A 181 3.58 9.08 0.72
N ASN A 182 3.00 10.18 0.25
CA ASN A 182 1.63 10.56 0.56
C ASN A 182 0.78 10.24 -0.67
N LEU A 183 -0.28 9.46 -0.46
CA LEU A 183 -1.27 9.21 -1.50
C LEU A 183 -2.44 10.16 -1.30
N SER A 184 -3.16 10.46 -2.39
CA SER A 184 -4.29 11.39 -2.41
C SER A 184 -5.58 10.83 -1.79
N SER A 185 -5.49 9.67 -1.11
CA SER A 185 -6.55 8.78 -0.56
C SER A 185 -7.15 7.82 -1.59
N ASP A 186 -7.35 6.56 -1.17
CA ASP A 186 -7.75 5.36 -1.96
C ASP A 186 -6.89 4.95 -3.17
N ASP A 187 -5.81 5.68 -3.45
CA ASP A 187 -4.92 5.36 -4.56
C ASP A 187 -4.12 4.05 -4.37
N LEU A 188 -3.92 3.38 -5.50
CA LEU A 188 -2.97 2.29 -5.68
C LEU A 188 -1.53 2.83 -5.59
N LEU A 189 -0.74 2.33 -4.63
CA LEU A 189 0.69 2.60 -4.59
C LEU A 189 1.40 1.64 -5.54
N LYS A 190 2.13 2.20 -6.52
CA LYS A 190 3.07 1.46 -7.36
C LYS A 190 4.50 1.94 -7.10
N ILE A 191 5.41 0.99 -6.89
CA ILE A 191 6.85 1.26 -6.77
C ILE A 191 7.62 0.28 -7.66
N ASP A 192 8.42 0.81 -8.58
CA ASP A 192 9.34 0.04 -9.41
C ASP A 192 10.79 0.33 -8.98
N PHE A 193 11.58 -0.71 -8.75
CA PHE A 193 13.04 -0.58 -8.72
C PHE A 193 13.59 -0.81 -10.13
N VAL A 194 14.12 0.25 -10.74
CA VAL A 194 14.58 0.27 -12.13
C VAL A 194 16.09 0.08 -12.16
N ASN A 195 16.54 -1.10 -12.53
CA ASN A 195 17.96 -1.46 -12.60
C ASN A 195 18.49 -1.20 -14.01
N HIS A 196 19.33 -0.17 -14.11
CA HIS A 196 19.98 0.22 -15.35
C HIS A 196 21.32 -0.49 -15.51
N LYS A 197 21.37 -1.41 -16.48
CA LYS A 197 22.53 -2.26 -16.77
C LYS A 197 23.07 -1.94 -18.15
N TYR A 198 24.40 -1.85 -18.26
CA TYR A 198 25.06 -1.81 -19.57
C TYR A 198 25.31 -3.22 -20.06
N SER A 199 24.85 -3.55 -21.27
CA SER A 199 25.09 -4.88 -21.83
C SER A 199 26.52 -5.00 -22.37
N GLY A 200 27.47 -5.40 -21.53
CA GLY A 200 28.84 -5.75 -21.95
C GLY A 200 29.51 -4.76 -22.93
N LYS A 201 29.73 -5.19 -24.19
CA LYS A 201 30.43 -4.41 -25.25
C LYS A 201 29.56 -3.37 -25.97
N SER A 202 28.26 -3.27 -25.67
CA SER A 202 27.40 -2.26 -26.30
C SER A 202 27.34 -0.97 -25.49
N THR A 203 27.02 0.12 -26.16
CA THR A 203 26.66 1.41 -25.52
C THR A 203 25.17 1.47 -25.17
N GLU A 204 24.42 0.37 -25.35
CA GLU A 204 22.98 0.33 -25.10
C GLU A 204 22.71 -0.09 -23.66
N GLU A 205 22.03 0.80 -22.95
CA GLU A 205 21.52 0.60 -21.60
C GLU A 205 20.24 -0.24 -21.66
N THR A 206 20.19 -1.31 -20.87
CA THR A 206 18.99 -2.10 -20.62
C THR A 206 18.45 -1.75 -19.24
N ALA A 207 17.15 -1.48 -19.14
CA ALA A 207 16.49 -1.23 -17.86
C ALA A 207 15.59 -2.40 -17.48
N GLU A 208 15.85 -3.01 -16.32
CA GLU A 208 15.02 -4.07 -15.74
C GLU A 208 14.26 -3.53 -14.52
N ARG A 209 12.92 -3.63 -14.56
CA ARG A 209 12.02 -3.14 -13.51
C ARG A 209 11.69 -4.26 -12.53
N LYS A 210 12.58 -4.52 -11.56
CA LYS A 210 12.35 -5.50 -10.48
C LYS A 210 13.14 -5.11 -9.22
N PRO A 211 12.60 -5.30 -8.02
CA PRO A 211 11.21 -5.69 -7.73
C PRO A 211 10.20 -4.61 -8.16
N LYS A 212 9.00 -5.04 -8.57
CA LYS A 212 7.82 -4.16 -8.69
C LYS A 212 6.86 -4.46 -7.56
N LEU A 213 6.29 -3.41 -6.99
CA LEU A 213 5.39 -3.49 -5.85
C LEU A 213 4.10 -2.74 -6.15
N GLU A 214 2.98 -3.38 -5.91
CA GLU A 214 1.65 -2.79 -5.98
C GLU A 214 0.90 -3.01 -4.66
N ILE A 215 0.35 -1.93 -4.09
CA ILE A 215 -0.43 -1.97 -2.86
C ILE A 215 -1.71 -1.17 -3.04
N GLY A 216 -2.85 -1.81 -2.81
CA GLY A 216 -4.16 -1.20 -3.01
C GLY A 216 -5.24 -1.83 -2.15
N ASN A 217 -6.44 -1.25 -2.21
CA ASN A 217 -7.63 -1.78 -1.57
C ASN A 217 -8.51 -2.51 -2.61
N GLY A 218 -9.27 -3.53 -2.23
CA GLY A 218 -10.32 -4.10 -3.09
C GLY A 218 -9.89 -4.95 -4.29
N ASN A 219 -10.64 -4.88 -5.40
CA ASN A 219 -10.46 -5.72 -6.60
C ASN A 219 -9.33 -5.27 -7.53
N ASP A 220 -8.64 -4.19 -7.19
CA ASP A 220 -7.80 -3.42 -8.12
C ASP A 220 -6.40 -4.00 -8.34
N ILE A 221 -6.12 -5.20 -7.81
CA ILE A 221 -4.86 -5.91 -7.98
C ILE A 221 -5.18 -7.32 -8.50
N ILE A 222 -4.69 -7.62 -9.70
CA ILE A 222 -4.91 -8.84 -10.49
C ILE A 222 -3.74 -9.81 -10.30
#